data_AF-K1R2I5-F1
#
_entry.id   AF-K1R2I5-F1
#
_cell.length_a   1.000
_cell.length_b   1.000
_cell.length_c   1.000
_cell.angle_alpha   90.00
_cell.angle_beta   90.00
_cell.angle_gamma   90.00
#
_symmetry.space_group_name_H-M   'P 1'
#
loop_
_entity.id
_entity.type
_entity.pdbx_description
1 polymer ?
#
loop_
_entity_poly.entity_id
_entity_poly.type
_entity_poly.pdbx_seq_one_letter_code
_entity_poly.pdbx_strand_id
1 'polypeptide(L)'
;MACYYVPRRSMLGFDSSDSSSEYEDTDEESSSEESDGLGEATYLTSKHSVGTSFQIGQTTVNIVAGDIVHQPVDVIVNSANPNLDLTQGRASSSLLAAAGSRIQRECQQNYPRGLRPGEIAVTSGGNLRCTAIYHGVLTRYSSQRDEKICVQT
;
A
#
# COMPACT_ATOMS: atom_id res chain seq x y z
N MET A 1 -0.34 -9.15 4.68
CA MET A 1 -0.55 -8.20 3.55
C MET A 1 0.82 -7.98 2.94
N ALA A 2 1.08 -8.53 1.75
CA ALA A 2 2.37 -8.40 1.09
C ALA A 2 2.20 -7.47 -0.12
N CYS A 3 2.96 -6.37 -0.14
CA CYS A 3 3.01 -5.42 -1.25
C CYS A 3 4.39 -5.56 -1.90
N TYR A 4 4.43 -5.77 -3.22
CA TYR A 4 5.67 -5.77 -3.99
C TYR A 4 5.92 -4.39 -4.56
N TYR A 5 7.18 -3.94 -4.47
CA TYR A 5 7.63 -2.61 -4.84
C TYR A 5 8.88 -2.73 -5.71
N VAL A 6 8.99 -1.92 -6.77
CA VAL A 6 10.18 -1.82 -7.63
C VAL A 6 10.57 -0.33 -7.74
N PRO A 7 11.68 0.12 -7.14
CA PRO A 7 12.16 1.50 -7.24
C PRO A 7 12.97 1.75 -8.51
N ARG A 8 13.03 3.04 -8.89
CA ARG A 8 14.02 3.57 -9.84
C ARG A 8 15.42 3.64 -9.20
N ARG A 9 16.45 3.27 -9.98
CA ARG A 9 17.88 3.33 -9.61
C ARG A 9 18.38 4.78 -9.47
N SER A 10 19.06 5.08 -8.36
CA SER A 10 20.14 6.07 -8.29
C SER A 10 21.26 5.56 -7.35
N MET A 11 22.50 5.82 -7.76
CA MET A 11 23.78 5.40 -7.14
C MET A 11 24.09 6.17 -5.84
N LEU A 12 25.01 5.63 -5.02
CA LEU A 12 25.64 6.14 -3.77
C LEU A 12 24.83 5.80 -2.49
N GLY A 13 25.35 5.29 -1.37
CA GLY A 13 26.65 4.88 -0.84
C GLY A 13 26.50 4.67 0.69
N PHE A 14 27.24 3.71 1.27
CA PHE A 14 27.74 3.53 2.67
C PHE A 14 27.14 4.45 3.80
N ASP A 15 26.70 3.99 4.98
CA ASP A 15 27.52 3.36 6.04
C ASP A 15 26.65 2.76 7.18
N SER A 16 27.29 1.82 7.86
CA SER A 16 27.02 1.04 9.06
C SER A 16 26.46 1.80 10.28
N SER A 17 25.64 1.14 11.10
CA SER A 17 25.97 0.75 12.50
C SER A 17 24.72 0.41 13.33
N ASP A 18 24.90 -0.63 14.14
CA ASP A 18 23.97 -1.35 15.00
C ASP A 18 23.71 -0.60 16.33
N SER A 19 22.50 -0.69 16.88
CA SER A 19 22.28 -0.82 18.33
C SER A 19 20.80 -1.05 18.65
N SER A 20 20.57 -2.17 19.35
CA SER A 20 19.32 -2.54 20.01
C SER A 20 19.17 -1.81 21.35
N SER A 21 17.96 -1.40 21.72
CA SER A 21 17.55 -1.37 23.13
C SER A 21 16.03 -1.37 23.29
N GLU A 22 15.62 -2.05 24.34
CA GLU A 22 14.29 -2.43 24.81
C GLU A 22 13.37 -1.22 25.10
N TYR A 23 12.05 -1.41 24.93
CA TYR A 23 11.03 -0.44 25.32
C TYR A 23 10.17 -1.03 26.44
N GLU A 24 10.20 -0.38 27.60
CA GLU A 24 9.33 -0.63 28.73
C GLU A 24 7.99 0.10 28.57
N ASP A 25 6.95 -0.56 29.07
CA ASP A 25 5.53 -0.23 29.01
C ASP A 25 5.14 0.62 30.23
N THR A 26 4.46 1.75 30.04
CA THR A 26 3.76 2.45 31.12
C THR A 26 2.52 3.13 30.55
N ASP A 27 1.37 2.54 30.88
CA ASP A 27 0.04 3.11 30.74
C ASP A 27 -0.12 4.30 31.68
N GLU A 28 -0.48 5.48 31.15
CA GLU A 28 -1.28 6.45 31.91
C GLU A 28 -2.33 7.11 30.99
N GLU A 29 -3.59 6.87 31.37
CA GLU A 29 -4.81 7.44 30.85
C GLU A 29 -5.24 8.61 31.75
N SER A 30 -5.57 9.77 31.19
CA SER A 30 -6.69 10.60 31.65
C SER A 30 -6.96 11.79 30.72
N SER A 31 -8.18 12.31 30.85
CA SER A 31 -9.03 13.01 29.89
C SER A 31 -9.07 14.56 29.98
N SER A 32 -9.51 15.18 28.86
CA SER A 32 -10.41 16.37 28.71
C SER A 32 -9.89 17.76 29.23
N GLU A 33 -10.09 18.95 28.64
CA GLU A 33 -11.11 19.60 27.75
C GLU A 33 -10.49 20.79 26.90
N GLU A 34 -11.33 21.46 26.09
CA GLU A 34 -11.13 22.58 25.11
C GLU A 34 -10.58 23.91 25.73
N SER A 35 -10.12 24.99 25.07
CA SER A 35 -10.56 25.74 23.87
C SER A 35 -9.52 26.80 23.38
N ASP A 36 -9.84 27.43 22.24
CA ASP A 36 -9.48 28.79 21.74
C ASP A 36 -8.08 29.12 21.17
N GLY A 37 -8.07 29.58 19.90
CA GLY A 37 -7.03 30.49 19.38
C GLY A 37 -6.59 30.23 17.93
N LEU A 38 -6.92 31.14 17.03
CA LEU A 38 -6.39 31.23 15.67
C LEU A 38 -4.87 31.45 15.68
N GLY A 39 -4.11 30.54 15.07
CA GLY A 39 -2.67 30.66 14.88
C GLY A 39 -2.22 29.80 13.70
N GLU A 40 -1.83 30.47 12.62
CA GLU A 40 -1.18 29.90 11.45
C GLU A 40 0.07 29.12 11.88
N ALA A 41 0.00 27.79 11.83
CA ALA A 41 1.16 26.93 11.88
C ALA A 41 1.13 26.07 10.62
N THR A 42 1.87 26.53 9.62
CA THR A 42 2.29 25.71 8.48
C THR A 42 3.04 24.49 9.04
N TYR A 43 2.34 23.37 9.22
CA TYR A 43 2.95 22.08 9.51
C TYR A 43 3.62 21.54 8.24
N LEU A 44 4.68 22.23 7.83
CA LEU A 44 5.75 21.67 7.01
C LEU A 44 6.51 20.68 7.90
N THR A 45 5.97 19.47 8.02
CA THR A 45 6.78 18.33 8.44
C THR A 45 6.89 17.41 7.25
N SER A 46 8.00 17.55 6.53
CA SER A 46 8.54 16.46 5.72
C SER A 46 8.80 15.27 6.64
N LYS A 47 7.78 14.47 6.92
CA LYS A 47 7.95 13.09 7.36
C LYS A 47 8.44 12.31 6.14
N HIS A 48 9.71 12.47 5.82
CA HIS A 48 10.38 11.53 4.93
C HIS A 48 10.48 10.22 5.71
N SER A 49 9.49 9.34 5.52
CA SER A 49 9.49 8.01 6.11
C SER A 49 10.79 7.33 5.70
N VAL A 50 11.70 7.12 6.65
CA VAL A 50 12.91 6.33 6.41
C VAL A 50 12.42 4.91 6.16
N GLY A 51 12.33 4.54 4.89
CA GLY A 51 11.99 3.19 4.48
C GLY A 51 13.23 2.31 4.54
N THR A 52 13.10 1.11 5.08
CA THR A 52 14.18 0.11 5.01
C THR A 52 14.31 -0.39 3.57
N SER A 53 15.52 -0.35 3.01
CA SER A 53 15.79 -0.83 1.65
C SER A 53 16.73 -2.04 1.69
N PHE A 54 16.44 -3.07 0.90
CA PHE A 54 17.31 -4.23 0.72
C PHE A 54 17.28 -4.71 -0.73
N GLN A 55 18.28 -5.49 -1.14
CA GLN A 55 18.38 -6.01 -2.51
C GLN A 55 18.08 -7.51 -2.56
N ILE A 56 17.27 -7.91 -3.54
CA ILE A 56 17.05 -9.31 -3.93
C ILE A 56 17.50 -9.44 -5.40
N GLY A 57 18.68 -10.02 -5.62
CA GLY A 57 19.27 -10.10 -6.96
C GLY A 57 19.52 -8.72 -7.56
N GLN A 58 18.85 -8.40 -8.67
CA GLN A 58 18.93 -7.08 -9.32
C GLN A 58 17.78 -6.13 -8.92
N THR A 59 16.89 -6.60 -8.05
CA THR A 59 15.70 -5.86 -7.60
C THR A 59 15.97 -5.25 -6.24
N THR A 60 15.75 -3.95 -6.11
CA THR A 60 15.72 -3.29 -4.81
C THR A 60 14.29 -3.34 -4.26
N VAL A 61 14.13 -3.63 -2.97
CA VAL A 61 12.85 -3.65 -2.27
C VAL A 61 12.91 -2.60 -1.17
N ASN A 62 11.97 -1.65 -1.20
CA ASN A 62 11.83 -0.63 -0.16
C ASN A 62 10.57 -0.93 0.66
N ILE A 63 10.73 -0.96 1.98
CA ILE A 63 9.63 -0.98 2.95
C ILE A 63 9.37 0.45 3.35
N VAL A 64 8.23 1.01 2.95
CA VAL A 64 7.87 2.40 3.26
C VAL A 64 6.68 2.41 4.20
N ALA A 65 6.83 3.05 5.36
CA ALA A 65 5.70 3.33 6.24
C ALA A 65 4.95 4.57 5.75
N GLY A 66 3.67 4.42 5.45
CA GLY A 66 2.82 5.51 4.98
C GLY A 66 1.55 5.03 4.31
N ASP A 67 0.76 5.99 3.82
CA ASP A 67 -0.45 5.69 3.07
C ASP A 67 -0.11 5.40 1.60
N ILE A 68 -0.67 4.31 1.07
CA ILE A 68 -0.43 3.84 -0.30
C ILE A 68 -0.93 4.83 -1.34
N VAL A 69 -1.98 5.61 -1.02
CA VAL A 69 -2.60 6.55 -1.98
C VAL A 69 -1.70 7.75 -2.30
N HIS A 70 -0.71 8.04 -1.46
CA HIS A 70 0.21 9.17 -1.64
C HIS A 70 1.57 8.75 -2.22
N GLN A 71 1.77 7.45 -2.49
CA GLN A 71 3.07 6.95 -2.93
C GLN A 71 3.35 7.35 -4.40
N PRO A 72 4.53 7.92 -4.70
CA PRO A 72 4.91 8.31 -6.05
C PRO A 72 5.45 7.11 -6.84
N VAL A 73 4.54 6.20 -7.21
CA VAL A 73 4.87 4.96 -7.93
C VAL A 73 4.17 4.89 -9.28
N ASP A 74 4.74 4.13 -10.22
CA ASP A 74 4.14 3.95 -11.54
C ASP A 74 2.86 3.11 -11.47
N VAL A 75 2.82 2.08 -10.62
CA VAL A 75 1.71 1.13 -10.48
C VAL A 75 1.43 0.85 -9.01
N ILE A 76 0.15 0.82 -8.66
CA ILE A 76 -0.33 0.34 -7.35
C ILE A 76 -0.98 -1.03 -7.53
N VAL A 77 -0.69 -1.98 -6.64
CA VAL A 77 -1.35 -3.29 -6.61
C VAL A 77 -2.36 -3.33 -5.48
N ASN A 78 -3.61 -3.67 -5.80
CA ASN A 78 -4.70 -3.85 -4.85
C ASN A 78 -5.11 -5.33 -4.81
N SER A 79 -5.32 -5.87 -3.61
CA SER A 79 -6.02 -7.13 -3.42
C SER A 79 -7.53 -6.85 -3.40
N ALA A 80 -8.21 -7.19 -4.49
CA ALA A 80 -9.64 -6.93 -4.66
C ALA A 80 -10.49 -8.17 -4.36
N ASN A 81 -11.78 -7.94 -4.13
CA ASN A 81 -12.77 -9.02 -4.12
C ASN A 81 -13.10 -9.48 -5.56
N PRO A 82 -13.61 -10.70 -5.75
CA PRO A 82 -13.98 -11.24 -7.06
C PRO A 82 -14.93 -10.35 -7.87
N ASN A 83 -15.80 -9.58 -7.22
CA ASN A 83 -16.80 -8.74 -7.90
C ASN A 83 -16.24 -7.37 -8.32
N LEU A 84 -14.99 -7.06 -7.97
CA LEU A 84 -14.36 -5.74 -8.16
C LEU A 84 -15.20 -4.59 -7.59
N ASP A 85 -15.91 -4.83 -6.49
CA ASP A 85 -16.56 -3.79 -5.72
C ASP A 85 -15.51 -3.11 -4.82
N LEU A 86 -14.97 -1.99 -5.29
CA LEU A 86 -13.90 -1.26 -4.61
C LEU A 86 -14.40 -0.52 -3.36
N THR A 87 -15.71 -0.50 -3.09
CA THR A 87 -16.23 0.00 -1.81
C THR A 87 -15.97 -0.98 -0.66
N GLN A 88 -15.64 -2.24 -0.97
CA GLN A 88 -15.41 -3.28 0.02
C GLN A 88 -13.92 -3.53 0.28
N GLY A 89 -13.56 -3.48 1.56
CA GLY A 89 -12.21 -3.74 2.05
C GLY A 89 -11.39 -2.45 2.20
N ARG A 90 -10.57 -2.40 3.26
CA ARG A 90 -9.88 -1.18 3.69
C ARG A 90 -8.98 -0.57 2.61
N ALA A 91 -8.17 -1.39 1.93
CA ALA A 91 -7.27 -0.90 0.89
C ALA A 91 -8.06 -0.42 -0.35
N SER A 92 -9.06 -1.19 -0.78
CA SER A 92 -9.90 -0.83 -1.93
C SER A 92 -10.68 0.45 -1.69
N SER A 93 -11.29 0.62 -0.51
CA SER A 93 -12.10 1.80 -0.20
C SER A 93 -11.25 3.05 -0.09
N SER A 94 -10.06 2.97 0.51
CA SER A 94 -9.09 4.08 0.51
C SER A 94 -8.63 4.45 -0.90
N LEU A 95 -8.32 3.46 -1.74
CA LEU A 95 -7.96 3.71 -3.13
C LEU A 95 -9.12 4.33 -3.92
N LEU A 96 -10.35 3.86 -3.74
CA LEU A 96 -11.52 4.43 -4.41
C LEU A 96 -11.78 5.88 -3.98
N ALA A 97 -11.63 6.18 -2.69
CA ALA A 97 -11.79 7.53 -2.16
C ALA A 97 -10.76 8.49 -2.76
N ALA A 98 -9.49 8.08 -2.85
CA ALA A 98 -8.41 8.92 -3.34
C ALA A 98 -8.32 8.99 -4.88
N ALA A 99 -8.50 7.87 -5.59
CA ALA A 99 -8.45 7.81 -7.05
C ALA A 99 -9.74 8.35 -7.71
N GLY A 100 -10.84 8.40 -6.97
CA GLY A 100 -12.16 8.82 -7.44
C GLY A 100 -12.95 7.71 -8.13
N SER A 101 -14.24 7.98 -8.36
CA SER A 101 -15.21 6.99 -8.87
C SER A 101 -14.91 6.45 -10.27
N ARG A 102 -13.94 7.02 -10.98
CA ARG A 102 -13.50 6.56 -12.30
C ARG A 102 -13.00 5.12 -12.26
N ILE A 103 -12.21 4.74 -11.26
CA ILE A 103 -11.64 3.38 -11.19
C ILE A 103 -12.71 2.32 -10.99
N GLN A 104 -13.79 2.63 -10.25
CA GLN A 104 -14.93 1.73 -10.08
C GLN A 104 -15.72 1.56 -11.38
N ARG A 105 -15.90 2.64 -12.17
CA ARG A 105 -16.55 2.56 -13.48
C ARG A 105 -15.74 1.71 -14.46
N GLU A 106 -14.42 1.88 -14.49
CA GLU A 106 -13.53 1.06 -15.33
C GLU A 106 -13.62 -0.43 -14.97
N CYS A 107 -13.66 -0.76 -13.67
CA CYS A 107 -13.92 -2.13 -13.23
C CYS A 107 -15.25 -2.67 -13.76
N GLN A 108 -16.35 -1.92 -13.58
CA GLN A 108 -17.70 -2.36 -14.00
C GLN A 108 -17.83 -2.51 -15.52
N GLN A 109 -17.20 -1.62 -16.29
CA GLN A 109 -17.27 -1.61 -17.74
C GLN A 109 -16.42 -2.72 -18.37
N ASN A 110 -15.18 -2.88 -17.89
CA ASN A 110 -14.22 -3.81 -18.50
C ASN A 110 -14.35 -5.23 -17.96
N TYR A 111 -14.86 -5.39 -16.73
CA TYR A 111 -14.94 -6.66 -16.02
C TYR A 111 -16.34 -6.88 -15.42
N PRO A 112 -17.42 -6.87 -16.24
CA PRO A 112 -18.80 -6.91 -15.75
C PRO A 112 -19.18 -8.23 -15.03
N ARG A 113 -18.36 -9.27 -15.18
CA ARG A 113 -18.53 -10.58 -14.51
C ARG A 113 -17.57 -10.78 -13.33
N GLY A 114 -16.82 -9.74 -12.96
CA GLY A 114 -15.76 -9.86 -11.98
C GLY A 114 -14.56 -10.67 -12.48
N LEU A 115 -13.79 -11.21 -11.54
CA LEU A 115 -12.56 -11.96 -11.75
C LEU A 115 -12.56 -13.28 -10.96
N ARG A 116 -11.88 -14.28 -11.50
CA ARG A 116 -11.55 -15.53 -10.79
C ARG A 116 -10.26 -15.36 -9.99
N PRO A 117 -10.02 -16.18 -8.95
CA PRO A 117 -8.74 -16.18 -8.25
C PRO A 117 -7.55 -16.38 -9.19
N GLY A 118 -6.50 -15.58 -9.01
CA GLY A 118 -5.32 -15.53 -9.88
C GLY A 118 -5.42 -14.56 -11.06
N GLU A 119 -6.61 -14.00 -11.32
CA GLU A 119 -6.79 -13.00 -12.38
C GLU A 119 -6.55 -11.57 -11.86
N ILE A 120 -6.24 -10.67 -12.81
CA ILE A 120 -5.93 -9.27 -12.54
C ILE A 120 -6.79 -8.38 -13.46
N ALA A 121 -7.43 -7.37 -12.88
CA ALA A 121 -8.03 -6.26 -13.60
C ALA A 121 -7.10 -5.04 -13.57
N VAL A 122 -7.05 -4.30 -14.68
CA VAL A 122 -6.24 -3.08 -14.78
C VAL A 122 -7.16 -1.89 -14.96
N THR A 123 -6.96 -0.87 -14.14
CA THR A 123 -7.59 0.45 -14.26
C THR A 123 -6.53 1.53 -14.39
N SER A 124 -6.94 2.73 -14.80
CA SER A 124 -6.12 3.93 -14.70
C SER A 124 -5.86 4.30 -13.24
N GLY A 125 -4.85 5.14 -12.98
CA GLY A 125 -4.62 5.69 -11.63
C GLY A 125 -5.72 6.59 -11.08
N GLY A 126 -6.73 6.95 -11.90
CA GLY A 126 -7.72 7.95 -11.53
C GLY A 126 -7.06 9.29 -11.21
N ASN A 127 -7.29 9.80 -9.99
CA ASN A 127 -6.69 11.02 -9.46
C ASN A 127 -5.34 10.78 -8.73
N LEU A 128 -4.88 9.53 -8.63
CA LEU A 128 -3.61 9.21 -8.00
C LEU A 128 -2.44 9.59 -8.91
N ARG A 129 -1.23 9.67 -8.34
CA ARG A 129 0.01 9.94 -9.08
C ARG A 129 0.51 8.75 -9.90
N CYS A 130 -0.12 7.58 -9.76
CA CYS A 130 0.25 6.38 -10.49
C CYS A 130 -0.40 6.33 -11.89
N THR A 131 0.22 5.57 -12.79
CA THR A 131 -0.28 5.39 -14.16
C THR A 131 -1.42 4.36 -14.21
N ALA A 132 -1.33 3.31 -13.39
CA ALA A 132 -2.30 2.22 -13.38
C ALA A 132 -2.45 1.59 -11.98
N ILE A 133 -3.61 0.97 -11.75
CA ILE A 133 -3.88 0.15 -10.56
C ILE A 133 -4.20 -1.28 -11.01
N TYR A 134 -3.50 -2.26 -10.43
CA TYR A 134 -3.68 -3.68 -10.71
C TYR A 134 -4.49 -4.31 -9.59
N HIS A 135 -5.70 -4.76 -9.89
CA HIS A 135 -6.63 -5.37 -8.95
C HIS A 135 -6.56 -6.89 -9.06
N GLY A 136 -5.83 -7.54 -8.16
CA GLY A 136 -5.69 -8.99 -8.14
C GLY A 136 -6.69 -9.65 -7.19
N VAL A 137 -7.29 -10.77 -7.62
CA VAL A 137 -8.12 -11.61 -6.74
C VAL A 137 -7.29 -12.76 -6.21
N LEU A 138 -7.08 -12.78 -4.90
CA LEU A 138 -6.29 -13.80 -4.23
C LEU A 138 -7.18 -14.96 -3.76
N THR A 139 -6.63 -16.17 -3.76
CA THR A 139 -7.23 -17.30 -3.05
C THR A 139 -7.19 -17.04 -1.55
N ARG A 140 -8.21 -17.54 -0.83
CA ARG A 140 -8.13 -17.55 0.63
C ARG A 140 -7.08 -18.55 1.05
N TYR A 141 -6.27 -18.15 2.02
CA TYR A 141 -5.36 -19.06 2.68
C TYR A 141 -6.14 -20.22 3.32
N SER A 142 -5.74 -21.45 3.03
CA SER A 142 -6.22 -22.68 3.65
C SER A 142 -5.02 -23.58 3.99
N SER A 143 -4.89 -23.91 5.28
CA SER A 143 -3.75 -24.68 5.82
C SER A 143 -3.52 -26.04 5.14
N GLN A 144 -4.52 -26.59 4.45
CA GLN A 144 -4.41 -27.91 3.80
C GLN A 144 -3.90 -27.85 2.34
N ARG A 145 -3.94 -26.69 1.66
CA ARG A 145 -3.57 -26.56 0.23
C ARG A 145 -2.40 -25.63 -0.05
N ASP A 146 -1.99 -24.82 0.92
CA ASP A 146 -1.03 -23.73 0.68
C ASP A 146 0.38 -24.00 1.25
N GLU A 147 0.61 -25.17 1.88
CA GLU A 147 1.94 -25.61 2.36
C GLU A 147 2.94 -25.89 1.22
N LYS A 148 2.50 -25.92 -0.04
CA LYS A 148 3.36 -26.08 -1.22
C LYS A 148 3.21 -24.93 -2.19
N ILE A 149 3.55 -23.72 -1.74
CA ILE A 149 3.87 -22.62 -2.64
C ILE A 149 5.35 -22.29 -2.45
N CYS A 150 6.21 -23.23 -2.84
CA CYS A 150 7.59 -22.90 -3.17
C CYS A 150 7.57 -22.43 -4.62
N VAL A 151 8.01 -21.20 -4.87
CA VAL A 151 8.20 -20.69 -6.24
C VAL A 151 9.19 -21.64 -6.91
N GLN A 152 8.69 -22.51 -7.76
CA GLN A 152 9.51 -23.47 -8.50
C GLN A 152 9.99 -22.72 -9.74
N THR A 153 11.05 -21.92 -9.54
CA THR A 153 11.86 -21.32 -10.61
C THR A 153 12.77 -22.35 -11.25
#